data_AF-A0A930HGG5-F1
#
_entry.id   AF-A0A930HGG5-F1
#
_cell.length_a   1.000
_cell.length_b   1.000
_cell.length_c   1.000
_cell.angle_alpha   90.00
_cell.angle_beta   90.00
_cell.angle_gamma   90.00
#
_symmetry.space_group_name_H-M   'P 1'
#
loop_
_entity.id
_entity.type
_entity.pdbx_description
1 polymer ?
#
loop_
_entity_poly.entity_id
_entity_poly.type
_entity_poly.pdbx_seq_one_letter_code
_entity_poly.pdbx_strand_id
1 'polypeptide(L)'
;MQDIHFLLSNDDGFRAPGIQELARKLMPLGQVTIVAPDGPRSGFSSAISTTLPLRLKKRHEETGLTIYSVEGTPVDCVKLALGTLFQEQAPSLVVSGINHGSNEGICVHYSGTVGAAREACIADVPALAISLDDVAERPDFTDALELSLQVVKYVLENGIPTGTLYSLNVPKTKPLGLKVCPQAVSRFVDEWMPSRNARGHEVYWMQGYQANPKICTGSTDIEYLRAGYATLTPLMLDQTDYKALENIHI
;
A
#
# COMPACT_ATOMS: atom_id res chain seq x y z
N MET A 1 7.18 0.89 28.52
CA MET A 1 6.56 0.64 27.20
C MET A 1 7.52 1.20 26.18
N GLN A 2 7.82 0.46 25.11
CA GLN A 2 8.66 0.96 24.03
C GLN A 2 7.94 2.16 23.39
N ASP A 3 8.64 3.26 23.14
CA ASP A 3 8.02 4.42 22.51
C ASP A 3 7.62 4.07 21.07
N ILE A 4 6.32 4.10 20.79
CA ILE A 4 5.76 3.72 19.49
C ILE A 4 6.07 4.83 18.49
N HIS A 5 6.66 4.47 17.34
CA HIS A 5 6.93 5.39 16.24
C HIS A 5 6.47 4.79 14.91
N PHE A 6 5.51 5.43 14.26
CA PHE A 6 5.00 5.06 12.96
C PHE A 6 5.71 5.84 11.84
N LEU A 7 6.08 5.13 10.77
CA LEU A 7 6.44 5.74 9.50
C LEU A 7 5.28 5.58 8.52
N LEU A 8 4.74 6.69 8.03
CA LEU A 8 3.64 6.72 7.07
C LEU A 8 4.15 7.09 5.68
N SER A 9 3.62 6.41 4.67
CA SER A 9 3.85 6.74 3.25
C SER A 9 2.59 6.48 2.42
N ASN A 10 2.60 6.81 1.13
CA ASN A 10 1.55 6.49 0.16
C ASN A 10 2.06 6.75 -1.26
N ASP A 11 1.20 6.53 -2.25
CA ASP A 11 1.41 6.89 -3.66
C ASP A 11 0.58 8.08 -4.15
N ASP A 12 -0.40 8.56 -3.37
CA ASP A 12 -1.15 9.78 -3.69
C ASP A 12 -0.40 11.08 -3.35
N GLY A 13 0.66 10.98 -2.54
CA GLY A 13 1.51 12.08 -2.09
C GLY A 13 1.17 12.62 -0.70
N PHE A 14 2.09 13.41 -0.13
CA PHE A 14 2.04 13.80 1.29
C PHE A 14 0.82 14.64 1.68
N ARG A 15 0.18 15.33 0.72
CA ARG A 15 -1.01 16.17 0.96
C ARG A 15 -2.33 15.40 0.81
N ALA A 16 -2.28 14.13 0.41
CA ALA A 16 -3.49 13.36 0.17
C ALA A 16 -4.33 13.24 1.45
N PRO A 17 -5.67 13.36 1.37
CA PRO A 17 -6.52 13.26 2.55
C PRO A 17 -6.32 11.95 3.33
N GLY A 18 -6.19 10.82 2.63
CA GLY A 18 -6.07 9.50 3.25
C GLY A 18 -4.89 9.37 4.22
N ILE A 19 -3.68 9.82 3.83
CA ILE A 19 -2.49 9.77 4.70
C ILE A 19 -2.56 10.78 5.85
N GLN A 20 -3.21 11.93 5.63
CA GLN A 20 -3.37 12.97 6.65
C GLN A 20 -4.35 12.54 7.74
N GLU A 21 -5.50 11.97 7.37
CA GLU A 21 -6.46 11.43 8.34
C GLU A 21 -5.90 10.21 9.08
N LEU A 22 -5.16 9.34 8.38
CA LEU A 22 -4.48 8.20 8.99
C LEU A 22 -3.45 8.65 10.03
N ALA A 23 -2.64 9.67 9.72
CA ALA A 23 -1.69 10.23 10.67
C ALA A 23 -2.39 10.73 11.95
N ARG A 24 -3.47 11.52 11.81
CA ARG A 24 -4.25 11.99 12.97
C ARG A 24 -4.84 10.84 13.79
N LYS A 25 -5.26 9.76 13.13
CA LYS A 25 -5.81 8.57 13.80
C LYS A 25 -4.74 7.82 14.62
N LEU A 26 -3.47 7.85 14.19
CA LEU A 26 -2.37 7.12 14.81
C LEU A 26 -1.58 7.93 15.85
N MET A 27 -1.58 9.26 15.78
CA MET A 27 -0.91 10.14 16.76
C MET A 27 -1.25 9.84 18.24
N PRO A 28 -2.49 9.44 18.62
CA PRO A 28 -2.79 9.07 20.00
C PRO A 28 -2.07 7.79 20.49
N LEU A 29 -1.55 6.97 19.58
CA LEU A 29 -0.83 5.74 19.91
C LEU A 29 0.70 5.94 19.98
N GLY A 30 1.25 6.96 19.32
CA GLY A 30 2.70 7.14 19.23
C GLY A 30 3.11 8.29 18.32
N GLN A 31 4.42 8.48 18.16
CA GLN A 31 4.97 9.48 17.23
C GLN A 31 4.71 9.07 15.79
N VAL A 32 4.41 10.04 14.93
CA VAL A 32 4.14 9.81 13.51
C VAL A 32 5.12 10.61 12.66
N THR A 33 5.75 9.94 11.70
CA THR A 33 6.53 10.60 10.64
C THR A 33 5.94 10.23 9.29
N ILE A 34 5.47 11.21 8.54
CA ILE A 34 5.07 11.03 7.14
C ILE A 34 6.30 11.27 6.26
N VAL A 35 6.62 10.31 5.40
CA VAL A 35 7.54 10.50 4.27
C VAL A 35 6.87 9.95 3.02
N ALA A 36 6.43 10.85 2.15
CA ALA A 36 5.63 10.51 0.98
C ALA A 36 6.05 11.32 -0.27
N PRO A 37 5.63 10.91 -1.48
CA PRO A 37 5.89 11.67 -2.69
C PRO A 37 5.38 13.11 -2.61
N ASP A 38 5.99 14.01 -3.37
CA ASP A 38 5.58 15.42 -3.47
C ASP A 38 4.33 15.64 -4.35
N GLY A 39 3.87 14.59 -5.04
CA GLY A 39 2.60 14.51 -5.76
C GLY A 39 2.28 13.06 -6.15
N PRO A 40 1.16 12.82 -6.87
CA PRO A 40 0.71 11.47 -7.19
C PRO A 40 1.71 10.65 -8.03
N ARG A 41 1.87 9.38 -7.66
CA ARG A 41 2.74 8.35 -8.28
C ARG A 41 2.04 6.97 -8.32
N SER A 42 0.73 6.94 -8.56
CA SER A 42 -0.02 5.68 -8.71
C SER A 42 0.52 4.84 -9.88
N GLY A 43 0.55 3.52 -9.72
CA GLY A 43 1.04 2.58 -10.75
C GLY A 43 2.56 2.45 -10.85
N PHE A 44 3.32 3.06 -9.93
CA PHE A 44 4.79 2.94 -9.90
C PHE A 44 5.29 1.64 -9.26
N SER A 45 4.39 0.75 -8.80
CA SER A 45 4.76 -0.55 -8.24
C SER A 45 5.87 -0.42 -7.19
N SER A 46 6.94 -1.20 -7.31
CA SER A 46 8.15 -1.15 -6.51
C SER A 46 9.31 -0.44 -7.24
N ALA A 47 9.01 0.52 -8.12
CA ALA A 47 10.05 1.29 -8.80
C ALA A 47 10.93 2.05 -7.81
N ILE A 48 12.22 2.19 -8.14
CA ILE A 48 13.20 2.94 -7.36
C ILE A 48 13.96 3.92 -8.25
N SER A 49 14.41 5.02 -7.67
CA SER A 49 15.21 6.04 -8.36
C SER A 49 16.70 5.75 -8.18
N THR A 50 17.38 5.35 -9.25
CA THR A 50 18.83 5.02 -9.24
C THR A 50 19.70 6.01 -10.02
N THR A 51 19.10 6.82 -10.89
CA THR A 51 19.83 7.69 -11.83
C THR A 51 19.82 9.16 -11.45
N LEU A 52 18.88 9.60 -10.61
CA LEU A 52 18.73 10.99 -10.19
C LEU A 52 18.78 11.09 -8.66
N PRO A 53 19.40 12.15 -8.11
CA PRO A 53 19.44 12.37 -6.67
C PRO A 53 18.06 12.71 -6.12
N LEU A 54 17.73 12.14 -4.97
CA LEU A 54 16.50 12.41 -4.23
C LEU A 54 16.73 13.48 -3.16
N ARG A 55 15.67 14.25 -2.85
CA ARG A 55 15.70 15.27 -1.80
C ARG A 55 14.62 15.01 -0.77
N LEU A 56 15.02 14.83 0.48
CA LEU A 56 14.12 14.77 1.63
C LEU A 56 13.83 16.19 2.13
N LYS A 57 12.60 16.68 1.94
CA LYS A 57 12.21 18.05 2.30
C LYS A 57 11.27 18.03 3.49
N LYS A 58 11.68 18.58 4.65
CA LYS A 58 10.77 18.80 5.79
C LYS A 58 9.72 19.82 5.38
N ARG A 59 8.44 19.48 5.58
CA ARG A 59 7.28 20.30 5.17
C ARG A 59 6.52 20.86 6.37
N HIS A 60 6.40 20.06 7.43
CA HIS A 60 5.68 20.42 8.65
C HIS A 60 6.28 19.68 9.84
N GLU A 61 6.20 20.29 11.01
CA GLU A 61 6.61 19.70 12.28
C GLU A 61 5.79 20.29 13.40
N GLU A 62 5.15 19.41 14.17
CA GLU A 62 4.39 19.72 15.37
C GLU A 62 4.52 18.57 16.38
N THR A 63 3.99 18.76 17.58
CA THR A 63 4.07 17.75 18.64
C THR A 63 3.43 16.43 18.18
N GLY A 64 4.24 15.37 18.07
CA GLY A 64 3.80 14.04 17.68
C GLY A 64 3.69 13.79 16.17
N LEU A 65 3.96 14.79 15.32
CA LEU A 65 3.88 14.66 13.86
C LEU A 65 4.98 15.44 13.13
N THR A 66 5.74 14.74 12.30
CA THR A 66 6.68 15.36 11.34
C THR A 66 6.34 14.92 9.93
N ILE A 67 6.33 15.84 8.98
CA ILE A 67 5.98 15.57 7.58
C ILE A 67 7.15 15.93 6.67
N TYR A 68 7.55 15.00 5.83
CA TYR A 68 8.52 15.16 4.75
C TYR A 68 7.90 14.81 3.41
N SER A 69 8.42 15.44 2.34
CA SER A 69 8.15 15.02 0.97
C SER A 69 9.44 14.62 0.26
N VAL A 70 9.34 13.68 -0.68
CA VAL A 70 10.44 13.27 -1.57
C VAL A 70 10.01 13.40 -3.03
N GLU A 71 10.91 13.87 -3.89
CA GLU A 71 10.73 13.92 -5.36
C GLU A 71 10.98 12.55 -6.00
N GLY A 72 10.44 11.48 -5.40
CA GLY A 72 10.70 10.09 -5.78
C GLY A 72 9.44 9.24 -5.81
N THR A 73 9.63 7.93 -5.87
CA THR A 73 8.56 6.93 -5.78
C THR A 73 8.15 6.70 -4.32
N PRO A 74 7.02 6.00 -4.07
CA PRO A 74 6.65 5.57 -2.72
C PRO A 74 7.71 4.70 -2.04
N VAL A 75 8.37 3.82 -2.81
CA VAL A 75 9.49 3.00 -2.32
C VAL A 75 10.68 3.86 -1.93
N ASP A 76 11.05 4.83 -2.78
CA ASP A 76 12.12 5.77 -2.47
C ASP A 76 11.86 6.52 -1.15
N CYS A 77 10.61 6.87 -0.88
CA CYS A 77 10.23 7.55 0.36
C CYS A 77 10.53 6.69 1.60
N VAL A 78 10.07 5.45 1.61
CA VAL A 78 10.32 4.51 2.72
C VAL A 78 11.80 4.20 2.83
N LYS A 79 12.45 3.89 1.71
CA LYS A 79 13.88 3.57 1.66
C LYS A 79 14.75 4.70 2.20
N LEU A 80 14.47 5.93 1.77
CA LEU A 80 15.20 7.12 2.21
C LEU A 80 14.92 7.41 3.68
N ALA A 81 13.67 7.28 4.14
CA ALA A 81 13.31 7.47 5.55
C ALA A 81 14.05 6.48 6.45
N LEU A 82 13.98 5.19 6.15
CA LEU A 82 14.66 4.15 6.92
C LEU A 82 16.17 4.32 6.91
N GLY A 83 16.75 4.66 5.75
CA GLY A 83 18.19 4.86 5.60
C GLY A 83 18.74 6.18 6.16
N THR A 84 17.90 7.12 6.60
CA THR A 84 18.36 8.45 7.08
C THR A 84 17.74 8.89 8.40
N LEU A 85 16.42 8.81 8.55
CA LEU A 85 15.70 9.27 9.74
C LEU A 85 15.62 8.20 10.84
N PHE A 86 15.65 6.92 10.47
CA PHE A 86 15.47 5.78 11.37
C PHE A 86 16.71 4.88 11.48
N GLN A 87 17.91 5.47 11.34
CA GLN A 87 19.18 4.72 11.36
C GLN A 87 19.50 4.11 12.73
N GLU A 88 19.19 4.83 13.81
CA GLU A 88 19.49 4.41 15.18
C GLU A 88 18.40 3.49 15.74
N GLN A 89 17.14 3.76 15.37
CA GLN A 89 15.97 3.03 15.86
C GLN A 89 14.96 2.90 14.71
N ALA A 90 14.68 1.65 14.31
CA ALA A 90 13.65 1.35 13.33
C ALA A 90 12.26 1.76 13.86
N PRO A 91 11.32 2.17 12.98
CA PRO A 91 9.95 2.44 13.39
C PRO A 91 9.27 1.15 13.84
N SER A 92 8.28 1.28 14.72
CA SER A 92 7.50 0.14 15.24
C SER A 92 6.65 -0.51 14.14
N LEU A 93 6.19 0.29 13.17
CA LEU A 93 5.36 -0.15 12.06
C LEU A 93 5.44 0.89 10.93
N VAL A 94 5.61 0.41 9.69
CA VAL A 94 5.38 1.24 8.50
C VAL A 94 3.94 1.04 8.02
N VAL A 95 3.22 2.15 7.81
CA VAL A 95 1.85 2.11 7.28
C VAL A 95 1.79 2.89 5.96
N SER A 96 1.48 2.21 4.86
CA SER A 96 1.29 2.84 3.57
C SER A 96 -0.19 2.98 3.23
N GLY A 97 -0.66 4.20 2.96
CA GLY A 97 -2.06 4.50 2.62
C GLY A 97 -2.60 5.74 3.34
N ILE A 98 -3.92 5.94 3.39
CA ILE A 98 -4.97 5.13 2.75
C ILE A 98 -5.06 5.49 1.27
N ASN A 99 -4.87 4.50 0.39
CA ASN A 99 -4.96 4.69 -1.06
C ASN A 99 -6.41 4.94 -1.54
N HIS A 100 -6.56 5.81 -2.54
CA HIS A 100 -7.79 5.90 -3.34
C HIS A 100 -7.83 4.79 -4.40
N GLY A 101 -8.72 3.82 -4.20
CA GLY A 101 -8.80 2.63 -5.01
C GLY A 101 -8.21 1.43 -4.28
N SER A 102 -8.81 0.28 -4.55
CA SER A 102 -8.43 -1.01 -3.97
C SER A 102 -7.17 -1.58 -4.65
N ASN A 103 -6.39 -2.33 -3.87
CA ASN A 103 -5.15 -2.98 -4.26
C ASN A 103 -5.23 -4.49 -4.01
N GLU A 104 -6.30 -5.11 -4.50
CA GLU A 104 -6.61 -6.53 -4.38
C GLU A 104 -6.18 -7.32 -5.62
N GLY A 105 -5.98 -8.62 -5.44
CA GLY A 105 -5.62 -9.54 -6.52
C GLY A 105 -4.32 -9.14 -7.22
N ILE A 106 -4.31 -9.11 -8.55
CA ILE A 106 -3.10 -8.79 -9.32
C ILE A 106 -2.62 -7.34 -9.16
N CYS A 107 -3.47 -6.41 -8.69
CA CYS A 107 -3.09 -5.02 -8.43
C CYS A 107 -1.95 -4.88 -7.41
N VAL A 108 -1.79 -5.86 -6.51
CA VAL A 108 -0.67 -5.98 -5.57
C VAL A 108 0.70 -5.82 -6.24
N HIS A 109 0.83 -6.19 -7.52
CA HIS A 109 2.08 -6.07 -8.28
C HIS A 109 2.31 -4.67 -8.84
N TYR A 110 1.27 -3.88 -9.06
CA TYR A 110 1.38 -2.54 -9.69
C TYR A 110 1.23 -1.39 -8.68
N SER A 111 0.75 -1.70 -7.48
CA SER A 111 0.47 -0.75 -6.41
C SER A 111 1.73 -0.11 -5.83
N GLY A 112 1.75 1.22 -5.82
CA GLY A 112 2.76 2.00 -5.10
C GLY A 112 2.58 1.93 -3.58
N THR A 113 1.32 1.88 -3.12
CA THR A 113 0.98 1.67 -1.70
C THR A 113 1.57 0.36 -1.16
N VAL A 114 1.34 -0.74 -1.89
CA VAL A 114 1.91 -2.05 -1.52
C VAL A 114 3.42 -2.05 -1.71
N GLY A 115 3.95 -1.40 -2.75
CA GLY A 115 5.39 -1.25 -2.96
C GLY A 115 6.10 -0.60 -1.77
N ALA A 116 5.56 0.49 -1.23
CA ALA A 116 6.10 1.16 -0.04
C ALA A 116 6.09 0.25 1.20
N ALA A 117 5.00 -0.47 1.45
CA ALA A 117 4.94 -1.46 2.54
C ALA A 117 5.90 -2.64 2.32
N ARG A 118 6.08 -3.07 1.06
CA ARG A 118 7.03 -4.12 0.69
C ARG A 118 8.47 -3.71 0.97
N GLU A 119 8.85 -2.46 0.71
CA GLU A 119 10.18 -1.94 1.04
C GLU A 119 10.47 -1.97 2.55
N ALA A 120 9.49 -1.62 3.37
CA ALA A 120 9.61 -1.74 4.82
C ALA A 120 9.83 -3.20 5.26
N CYS A 121 9.07 -4.12 4.66
CA CYS A 121 9.22 -5.55 4.90
C CYS A 121 10.61 -6.06 4.46
N ILE A 122 11.17 -5.55 3.35
CA ILE A 122 12.55 -5.86 2.90
C ILE A 122 13.59 -5.40 3.93
N ALA A 123 13.31 -4.30 4.63
CA ALA A 123 14.15 -3.78 5.71
C ALA A 123 13.87 -4.45 7.08
N ASP A 124 13.17 -5.60 7.10
CA ASP A 124 12.76 -6.33 8.30
C ASP A 124 11.89 -5.51 9.28
N VAL A 125 11.18 -4.49 8.77
CA VAL A 125 10.24 -3.68 9.54
C VAL A 125 8.81 -4.17 9.29
N PRO A 126 7.98 -4.38 10.33
CA PRO A 126 6.57 -4.69 10.16
C PRO A 126 5.88 -3.66 9.26
N ALA A 127 5.03 -4.13 8.35
CA ALA A 127 4.44 -3.28 7.33
C ALA A 127 2.97 -3.59 7.04
N LEU A 128 2.18 -2.53 6.88
CA LEU A 128 0.75 -2.58 6.56
C LEU A 128 0.46 -1.64 5.38
N ALA A 129 -0.09 -2.18 4.28
CA ALA A 129 -0.66 -1.40 3.19
C ALA A 129 -2.18 -1.29 3.39
N ILE A 130 -2.75 -0.10 3.17
CA ILE A 130 -4.17 0.18 3.40
C ILE A 130 -4.77 0.86 2.17
N SER A 131 -5.92 0.37 1.72
CA SER A 131 -6.59 0.84 0.51
C SER A 131 -8.10 0.85 0.70
N LEU A 132 -8.75 1.89 0.15
CA LEU A 132 -10.20 2.04 0.16
C LEU A 132 -10.73 1.88 -1.28
N ASP A 133 -11.69 0.99 -1.48
CA ASP A 133 -12.34 0.72 -2.77
C ASP A 133 -13.30 1.85 -3.20
N ASP A 134 -12.83 3.09 -3.15
CA ASP A 134 -13.56 4.27 -3.60
C ASP A 134 -12.64 5.17 -4.44
N VAL A 135 -13.12 5.51 -5.64
CA VAL A 135 -12.44 6.39 -6.60
C VAL A 135 -13.10 7.77 -6.69
N ALA A 136 -14.01 8.10 -5.76
CA ALA A 136 -14.60 9.42 -5.67
C ALA A 136 -13.53 10.50 -5.38
N GLU A 137 -13.79 11.75 -5.79
CA GLU A 137 -12.91 12.89 -5.52
C GLU A 137 -12.74 13.13 -4.00
N ARG A 138 -13.77 12.80 -3.22
CA ARG A 138 -13.81 12.96 -1.76
C ARG A 138 -14.44 11.72 -1.11
N PRO A 139 -13.70 10.63 -0.90
CA PRO A 139 -14.24 9.45 -0.27
C PRO A 139 -14.34 9.63 1.25
N ASP A 140 -15.20 8.83 1.85
CA ASP A 140 -15.34 8.74 3.30
C ASP A 140 -14.38 7.69 3.85
N PHE A 141 -13.37 8.13 4.59
CA PHE A 141 -12.37 7.24 5.21
C PHE A 141 -12.82 6.66 6.55
N THR A 142 -14.02 6.98 7.06
CA THR A 142 -14.43 6.64 8.43
C THR A 142 -14.25 5.16 8.75
N ASP A 143 -14.86 4.27 7.97
CA ASP A 143 -14.75 2.82 8.21
C ASP A 143 -13.32 2.30 7.96
N ALA A 144 -12.62 2.87 6.97
CA ALA A 144 -11.25 2.50 6.68
C ALA A 144 -10.31 2.85 7.83
N LEU A 145 -10.47 4.01 8.47
CA LEU A 145 -9.68 4.45 9.62
C LEU A 145 -9.94 3.61 10.86
N GLU A 146 -11.19 3.19 11.12
CA GLU A 146 -11.51 2.30 12.23
C GLU A 146 -10.86 0.91 12.05
N LEU A 147 -11.01 0.32 10.86
CA LEU A 147 -10.36 -0.96 10.56
C LEU A 147 -8.83 -0.85 10.54
N SER A 148 -8.28 0.26 10.05
CA SER A 148 -6.85 0.54 10.10
C SER A 148 -6.35 0.53 11.55
N LEU A 149 -7.04 1.23 12.45
CA LEU A 149 -6.67 1.27 13.87
C LEU A 149 -6.75 -0.12 14.52
N GLN A 150 -7.78 -0.90 14.18
CA GLN A 150 -7.93 -2.28 14.66
C GLN A 150 -6.75 -3.15 14.22
N VAL A 151 -6.38 -3.11 12.93
CA VAL A 151 -5.27 -3.92 12.40
C VAL A 151 -3.91 -3.43 12.93
N VAL A 152 -3.71 -2.12 13.07
CA VAL A 152 -2.49 -1.55 13.66
C VAL A 152 -2.30 -2.06 15.09
N LYS A 153 -3.34 -2.02 15.93
CA LYS A 153 -3.25 -2.55 17.31
C LYS A 153 -2.94 -4.04 17.32
N TYR A 154 -3.61 -4.82 16.47
CA TYR A 154 -3.32 -6.24 16.33
C TYR A 154 -1.85 -6.50 15.95
N VAL A 155 -1.30 -5.74 15.00
CA VAL A 155 0.11 -5.86 14.57
C VAL A 155 1.07 -5.46 15.68
N LEU A 156 0.79 -4.40 16.44
CA LEU A 156 1.63 -4.00 17.57
C LEU A 156 1.63 -5.05 18.69
N GLU A 157 0.52 -5.75 18.91
CA GLU A 157 0.39 -6.78 19.94
C GLU A 157 0.98 -8.14 19.52
N ASN A 158 0.79 -8.54 18.26
CA ASN A 158 1.07 -9.90 17.78
C ASN A 158 2.26 -9.98 16.82
N GLY A 159 2.74 -8.84 16.32
CA GLY A 159 3.75 -8.76 15.27
C GLY A 159 3.24 -9.18 13.89
N ILE A 160 4.16 -9.18 12.93
CA ILE A 160 4.00 -9.76 11.59
C ILE A 160 5.20 -10.69 11.38
N PRO A 161 5.00 -11.90 10.82
CA PRO A 161 6.12 -12.78 10.49
C PRO A 161 7.15 -12.09 9.57
N THR A 162 8.43 -12.31 9.81
CA THR A 162 9.51 -11.78 8.96
C THR A 162 9.28 -12.17 7.49
N GLY A 163 9.54 -11.23 6.57
CA GLY A 163 9.29 -11.43 5.14
C GLY A 163 7.81 -11.42 4.73
N THR A 164 6.91 -11.04 5.63
CA THR A 164 5.48 -10.85 5.38
C THR A 164 5.07 -9.40 5.60
N LEU A 165 4.20 -8.87 4.74
CA LEU A 165 3.45 -7.65 4.99
C LEU A 165 1.94 -7.93 4.95
N TYR A 166 1.12 -7.08 5.55
CA TYR A 166 -0.33 -7.17 5.46
C TYR A 166 -0.89 -6.15 4.48
N SER A 167 -1.85 -6.55 3.65
CA SER A 167 -2.63 -5.68 2.77
C SER A 167 -4.08 -5.65 3.22
N LEU A 168 -4.54 -4.49 3.66
CA LEU A 168 -5.92 -4.22 4.08
C LEU A 168 -6.66 -3.48 2.96
N ASN A 169 -7.69 -4.11 2.40
CA ASN A 169 -8.63 -3.46 1.49
C ASN A 169 -10.00 -3.29 2.15
N VAL A 170 -10.55 -2.08 2.08
CA VAL A 170 -11.83 -1.71 2.70
C VAL A 170 -12.83 -1.37 1.59
N PRO A 171 -14.06 -1.93 1.60
CA PRO A 171 -15.06 -1.57 0.61
C PRO A 171 -15.51 -0.11 0.81
N LYS A 172 -15.99 0.53 -0.26
CA LYS A 172 -16.63 1.86 -0.18
C LYS A 172 -17.86 1.91 0.75
N THR A 173 -18.55 0.79 0.87
CA THR A 173 -19.74 0.68 1.72
C THR A 173 -19.36 0.20 3.11
N LYS A 174 -20.26 0.39 4.08
CA LYS A 174 -20.07 -0.09 5.45
C LYS A 174 -19.68 -1.59 5.44
N PRO A 175 -18.48 -1.96 5.93
CA PRO A 175 -18.01 -3.33 5.87
C PRO A 175 -18.91 -4.28 6.68
N LEU A 176 -19.22 -5.44 6.10
CA LEU A 176 -19.94 -6.53 6.78
C LEU A 176 -19.08 -7.24 7.85
N GLY A 177 -17.78 -6.95 7.86
CA GLY A 177 -16.77 -7.51 8.74
C GLY A 177 -15.41 -7.54 8.06
N LEU A 178 -14.40 -8.04 8.78
CA LEU A 178 -13.05 -8.26 8.27
C LEU A 178 -12.83 -9.74 7.98
N LYS A 179 -12.29 -10.07 6.80
CA LYS A 179 -11.91 -11.42 6.41
C LYS A 179 -10.41 -11.50 6.16
N VAL A 180 -9.74 -12.44 6.83
CA VAL A 180 -8.38 -12.83 6.45
C VAL A 180 -8.49 -13.83 5.30
N CYS A 181 -7.85 -13.55 4.17
CA CYS A 181 -8.06 -14.30 2.93
C CYS A 181 -6.81 -14.32 2.04
N PRO A 182 -6.72 -15.27 1.09
CA PRO A 182 -5.65 -15.26 0.09
C PRO A 182 -5.84 -14.17 -0.96
N GLN A 183 -4.73 -13.77 -1.59
CA GLN A 183 -4.72 -12.91 -2.79
C GLN A 183 -5.36 -13.66 -3.98
N ALA A 184 -6.19 -12.97 -4.77
CA ALA A 184 -6.63 -13.49 -6.06
C ALA A 184 -5.50 -13.48 -7.10
N VAL A 185 -5.37 -14.56 -7.88
CA VAL A 185 -4.55 -14.54 -9.09
C VAL A 185 -5.45 -14.17 -10.27
N SER A 186 -5.57 -12.87 -10.55
CA SER A 186 -6.38 -12.30 -11.62
C SER A 186 -5.54 -11.74 -12.77
N ARG A 187 -6.19 -11.30 -13.85
CA ARG A 187 -5.56 -10.52 -14.91
C ARG A 187 -6.47 -9.41 -15.38
N PHE A 188 -5.90 -8.33 -15.89
CA PHE A 188 -6.68 -7.35 -16.63
C PHE A 188 -7.02 -7.89 -18.04
N VAL A 189 -8.15 -7.43 -18.56
CA VAL A 189 -8.60 -7.68 -19.92
C VAL A 189 -9.15 -6.38 -20.51
N ASP A 190 -9.24 -6.31 -21.84
CA ASP A 190 -9.71 -5.13 -22.59
C ASP A 190 -8.93 -3.85 -22.24
N GLU A 191 -7.60 -3.98 -22.14
CA GLU A 191 -6.71 -3.00 -21.50
C GLU A 191 -6.38 -1.75 -22.33
N TRP A 192 -6.73 -1.74 -23.62
CA TRP A 192 -6.34 -0.67 -24.53
C TRP A 192 -7.54 -0.10 -25.26
N MET A 193 -7.75 1.20 -25.10
CA MET A 193 -8.71 1.96 -25.90
C MET A 193 -7.95 2.76 -26.97
N PRO A 194 -8.04 2.38 -28.25
CA PRO A 194 -7.43 3.13 -29.33
C PRO A 194 -8.10 4.48 -29.52
N SER A 195 -7.33 5.51 -29.85
CA SER A 195 -7.78 6.88 -30.09
C SER A 195 -6.82 7.61 -31.06
N ARG A 196 -7.05 8.91 -31.29
CA ARG A 196 -6.16 9.77 -32.07
C ARG A 196 -5.85 11.04 -31.30
N ASN A 197 -4.58 11.47 -31.34
CA ASN A 197 -4.19 12.76 -30.77
C ASN A 197 -4.57 13.92 -31.72
N ALA A 198 -4.32 15.16 -31.27
CA ALA A 198 -4.64 16.37 -32.02
C ALA A 198 -3.94 16.48 -33.40
N ARG A 199 -2.88 15.70 -33.65
CA ARG A 199 -2.17 15.64 -34.94
C ARG A 199 -2.62 14.46 -35.81
N GLY A 200 -3.65 13.73 -35.39
CA GLY A 200 -4.18 12.57 -36.09
C GLY A 200 -3.34 11.29 -35.93
N HIS A 201 -2.27 11.29 -35.14
CA HIS A 201 -1.52 10.07 -34.86
C HIS A 201 -2.31 9.16 -33.94
N GLU A 202 -2.18 7.85 -34.17
CA GLU A 202 -2.78 6.83 -33.30
C GLU A 202 -2.16 6.89 -31.91
N VAL A 203 -3.01 6.79 -30.89
CA VAL A 203 -2.63 6.71 -29.48
C VAL A 203 -3.51 5.69 -28.79
N TYR A 204 -3.04 5.15 -27.67
CA TYR A 204 -3.75 4.11 -26.91
C TYR A 204 -3.84 4.54 -25.45
N TRP A 205 -5.06 4.51 -24.91
CA TRP A 205 -5.30 4.76 -23.49
C TRP A 205 -5.35 3.43 -22.75
N MET A 206 -4.61 3.32 -21.66
CA MET A 206 -4.72 2.18 -20.76
C MET A 206 -6.05 2.26 -20.01
N GLN A 207 -6.79 1.16 -20.04
CA GLN A 207 -8.04 0.95 -19.32
C GLN A 207 -8.09 -0.53 -18.92
N GLY A 208 -9.27 -1.04 -18.57
CA GLY A 208 -9.51 -2.47 -18.37
C GLY A 208 -10.17 -2.76 -17.03
N TYR A 209 -10.52 -4.03 -16.86
CA TYR A 209 -11.09 -4.53 -15.60
C TYR A 209 -10.46 -5.87 -15.26
N GLN A 210 -10.43 -6.18 -13.97
CA GLN A 210 -9.93 -7.47 -13.51
C GLN A 210 -10.91 -8.59 -13.88
N ALA A 211 -10.51 -9.44 -14.82
CA ALA A 211 -11.14 -10.73 -15.04
C ALA A 211 -10.57 -11.72 -14.02
N ASN A 212 -11.44 -12.32 -13.21
CA ASN A 212 -11.03 -13.29 -12.21
C ASN A 212 -11.11 -14.71 -12.81
N PRO A 213 -9.98 -15.36 -13.14
CA PRO A 213 -10.02 -16.77 -13.48
C PRO A 213 -10.28 -17.54 -12.18
N LYS A 214 -11.35 -18.34 -12.15
CA LYS A 214 -11.67 -19.23 -11.01
C LYS A 214 -10.58 -20.30 -10.85
N ILE A 215 -9.46 -19.95 -10.22
CA ILE A 215 -8.32 -20.86 -9.99
C ILE A 215 -8.14 -21.16 -8.50
N CYS A 216 -8.70 -20.35 -7.60
CA CYS A 216 -8.55 -20.55 -6.16
C CYS A 216 -9.62 -21.49 -5.58
N THR A 217 -9.21 -22.35 -4.64
CA THR A 217 -10.12 -23.09 -3.77
C THR A 217 -10.56 -22.17 -2.62
N GLY A 218 -11.80 -21.67 -2.67
CA GLY A 218 -12.35 -20.74 -1.67
C GLY A 218 -12.42 -19.29 -2.17
N SER A 219 -12.89 -18.39 -1.32
CA SER A 219 -13.02 -16.96 -1.63
C SER A 219 -11.70 -16.23 -1.36
N THR A 220 -11.30 -15.36 -2.29
CA THR A 220 -10.12 -14.50 -2.19
C THR A 220 -10.51 -13.08 -1.76
N ASP A 221 -9.51 -12.21 -1.67
CA ASP A 221 -9.69 -10.77 -1.48
C ASP A 221 -10.72 -10.13 -2.44
N ILE A 222 -10.64 -10.39 -3.75
CA ILE A 222 -11.61 -9.92 -4.75
C ILE A 222 -13.04 -10.35 -4.41
N GLU A 223 -13.27 -11.65 -4.13
CA GLU A 223 -14.62 -12.14 -3.85
C GLU A 223 -15.19 -11.54 -2.57
N TYR A 224 -14.39 -11.46 -1.50
CA TYR A 224 -14.85 -10.90 -0.24
C TYR A 224 -15.10 -9.40 -0.33
N LEU A 225 -14.23 -8.65 -1.02
CA LEU A 225 -14.39 -7.21 -1.20
C LEU A 225 -15.66 -6.90 -2.00
N ARG A 226 -15.90 -7.62 -3.10
CA ARG A 226 -17.14 -7.52 -3.89
C ARG A 226 -18.39 -7.93 -3.10
N ALA A 227 -18.25 -8.84 -2.14
CA ALA A 227 -19.32 -9.23 -1.23
C ALA A 227 -19.54 -8.24 -0.06
N GLY A 228 -18.78 -7.14 0.00
CA GLY A 228 -18.94 -6.09 1.01
C GLY A 228 -18.16 -6.33 2.31
N TYR A 229 -17.20 -7.24 2.32
CA TYR A 229 -16.28 -7.44 3.45
C TYR A 229 -14.99 -6.66 3.24
N ALA A 230 -14.42 -6.13 4.32
CA ALA A 230 -13.01 -5.74 4.31
C ALA A 230 -12.13 -6.99 4.28
N THR A 231 -10.96 -6.89 3.67
CA THR A 231 -10.05 -8.02 3.47
C THR A 231 -8.67 -7.69 4.04
N LEU A 232 -8.07 -8.66 4.73
CA LEU A 232 -6.70 -8.60 5.24
C LEU A 232 -5.91 -9.76 4.65
N THR A 233 -5.03 -9.46 3.70
CA THR A 233 -4.25 -10.45 2.97
C THR A 233 -2.80 -10.42 3.43
N PRO A 234 -2.26 -11.50 4.01
CA PRO A 234 -0.82 -11.63 4.23
C PRO A 234 -0.10 -11.89 2.89
N LEU A 235 0.89 -11.06 2.58
CA LEU A 235 1.66 -11.13 1.35
C LEU A 235 3.14 -11.36 1.67
N MET A 236 3.78 -12.26 0.93
CA MET A 236 5.18 -12.62 1.13
C MET A 236 6.12 -11.86 0.18
N LEU A 237 7.37 -11.68 0.61
CA LEU A 237 8.46 -11.22 -0.27
C LEU A 237 8.95 -12.34 -1.20
N ASP A 238 9.01 -13.56 -0.67
CA ASP A 238 9.48 -14.72 -1.41
C ASP A 238 8.43 -15.18 -2.44
N GLN A 239 8.80 -15.08 -3.71
CA GLN A 239 7.97 -15.46 -4.85
C GLN A 239 8.39 -16.79 -5.47
N THR A 240 9.26 -17.54 -4.79
CA THR A 240 9.68 -18.87 -5.25
C THR A 240 8.47 -19.80 -5.28
N ASP A 241 8.13 -20.32 -6.46
CA ASP A 241 7.21 -21.46 -6.56
C ASP A 241 7.97 -22.72 -6.15
N TYR A 242 7.92 -23.04 -4.86
CA TYR A 242 8.58 -24.22 -4.30
C TYR A 242 8.09 -25.53 -4.93
N LYS A 243 6.83 -25.59 -5.39
CA LYS A 243 6.33 -26.78 -6.10
C LYS A 243 6.98 -26.91 -7.47
N ALA A 244 7.11 -25.81 -8.21
CA ALA A 244 7.81 -25.82 -9.49
C ALA A 244 9.29 -26.16 -9.30
N LEU A 245 9.93 -25.63 -8.24
CA LEU A 245 11.34 -25.88 -7.91
C LEU A 245 11.64 -27.39 -7.75
N GLU A 246 10.76 -28.14 -7.08
CA GLU A 246 10.89 -29.59 -6.91
C GLU A 246 10.83 -30.38 -8.22
N ASN A 247 10.23 -29.82 -9.27
CA ASN A 247 9.98 -30.50 -10.55
C ASN A 247 10.99 -30.15 -11.67
N ILE A 248 11.99 -29.29 -11.39
CA ILE A 248 13.03 -28.94 -12.37
C ILE A 248 14.19 -29.95 -12.22
N HIS A 249 14.33 -30.83 -13.22
CA HIS A 249 15.42 -31.81 -13.31
C HIS A 249 16.22 -31.58 -14.60
N ILE A 250 17.26 -30.74 -14.51
CA ILE A 250 18.22 -30.47 -15.61
C ILE A 250 19.59 -31.04 -15.28
#